data_AF-A0A9E1IE47-F1
#
_entry.id   AF-A0A9E1IE47-F1
#
_cell.length_a   1.000
_cell.length_b   1.000
_cell.length_c   1.000
_cell.angle_alpha   90.00
_cell.angle_beta   90.00
_cell.angle_gamma   90.00
#
_symmetry.space_group_name_H-M   'P 1'
#
loop_
_entity.id
_entity.type
_entity.pdbx_description
1 polymer ?
#
loop_
_entity_poly.entity_id
_entity_poly.type
_entity_poly.pdbx_seq_one_letter_code
_entity_poly.pdbx_strand_id
1 'polypeptide(L)'
;PHGRAVAETGWYYDSSTDEALTDLDLSEYSMLIWATGEESTDDESFSTAQQELLRDYVADGGTLWVSGAEILWDLDEKGSESDRAFAEEILGVTLDEDNANATVATGVGLLDGLEMDFGTNAPYPVEYPDTLASEHTVIAQYEGGATAGTLGNGVAMFGFPFDAIGDETAQANLAEALLPALVPDYVPPDPEDDVTADKESHRLPRLLLRDLKGCNTSPMPVEGCLIFSLLALVRRQRRIP
;
A
#
# COMPACT_ATOMS: atom_id res chain seq x y z
N PRO A 1 -3.54 -0.97 9.03
CA PRO A 1 -4.94 -0.89 8.57
C PRO A 1 -5.25 -1.78 7.36
N HIS A 2 -4.33 -1.88 6.40
CA HIS A 2 -4.45 -2.75 5.22
C HIS A 2 -4.76 -4.22 5.57
N GLY A 3 -3.98 -4.86 6.44
CA GLY A 3 -4.23 -6.26 6.82
C GLY A 3 -5.63 -6.53 7.39
N ARG A 4 -6.17 -5.60 8.19
CA ARG A 4 -7.56 -5.68 8.70
C ARG A 4 -8.55 -5.61 7.54
N ALA A 5 -8.40 -4.61 6.66
CA ALA A 5 -9.29 -4.43 5.52
C ALA A 5 -9.27 -5.63 4.56
N VAL A 6 -8.09 -6.19 4.30
CA VAL A 6 -7.92 -7.43 3.51
C VAL A 6 -8.64 -8.61 4.18
N ALA A 7 -8.40 -8.83 5.48
CA ALA A 7 -9.02 -9.95 6.20
C ALA A 7 -10.56 -9.87 6.23
N GLU A 8 -11.14 -8.67 6.30
CA GLU A 8 -12.59 -8.46 6.31
C GLU A 8 -13.26 -8.85 4.98
N THR A 9 -12.51 -8.85 3.87
CA THR A 9 -12.99 -9.33 2.56
C THR A 9 -12.88 -10.86 2.40
N GLY A 10 -12.35 -11.57 3.40
CA GLY A 10 -12.10 -13.01 3.34
C GLY A 10 -10.80 -13.39 2.61
N TRP A 11 -9.95 -12.42 2.31
CA TRP A 11 -8.63 -12.64 1.71
C TRP A 11 -7.58 -12.91 2.78
N TYR A 12 -6.61 -13.74 2.43
CA TYR A 12 -5.47 -14.08 3.26
C TYR A 12 -4.28 -13.21 2.90
N TYR A 13 -3.53 -12.78 3.91
CA TYR A 13 -2.31 -11.99 3.74
C TYR A 13 -1.23 -12.44 4.71
N ASP A 14 0.03 -12.32 4.29
CA ASP A 14 1.18 -12.24 5.19
C ASP A 14 1.57 -10.77 5.38
N SER A 15 2.34 -10.45 6.41
CA SER A 15 2.87 -9.10 6.62
C SER A 15 4.35 -9.08 6.95
N SER A 16 5.06 -8.11 6.41
CA SER A 16 6.49 -7.87 6.64
C SER A 16 6.77 -6.36 6.69
N THR A 17 7.95 -5.98 7.19
CA THR A 17 8.49 -4.65 6.87
C THR A 17 9.08 -4.67 5.47
N ASP A 18 9.22 -3.49 4.86
CA ASP A 18 9.81 -3.32 3.53
C ASP A 18 11.30 -3.66 3.48
N GLU A 19 12.05 -3.52 4.59
CA GLU A 19 13.48 -3.86 4.60
C GLU A 19 13.72 -5.36 4.49
N ALA A 20 12.72 -6.17 4.85
CA ALA A 20 12.75 -7.61 4.69
C ALA A 20 12.33 -8.07 3.28
N LEU A 21 11.94 -7.17 2.37
CA LEU A 21 11.52 -7.53 1.00
C LEU A 21 12.59 -8.36 0.27
N THR A 22 13.88 -8.04 0.47
CA THR A 22 15.00 -8.74 -0.17
C THR A 22 15.16 -10.19 0.29
N ASP A 23 14.56 -10.56 1.42
CA ASP A 23 14.61 -11.91 1.99
C ASP A 23 13.38 -12.77 1.62
N LEU A 24 12.40 -12.19 0.92
CA LEU A 24 11.16 -12.87 0.54
C LEU A 24 11.22 -13.45 -0.88
N ASP A 25 10.62 -14.62 -1.05
CA ASP A 25 10.34 -15.16 -2.38
C ASP A 25 9.05 -14.55 -2.92
N LEU A 26 9.18 -13.47 -3.71
CA LEU A 26 8.03 -12.75 -4.26
C LEU A 26 7.18 -13.60 -5.23
N SER A 27 7.72 -14.70 -5.74
CA SER A 27 6.96 -15.61 -6.62
C SER A 27 5.83 -16.35 -5.89
N GLU A 28 5.86 -16.37 -4.55
CA GLU A 28 4.77 -16.89 -3.72
C GLU A 28 3.59 -15.92 -3.58
N TYR A 29 3.66 -14.70 -4.13
CA TYR A 29 2.65 -13.65 -3.90
C TYR A 29 2.05 -13.08 -5.21
N SER A 30 0.73 -12.99 -5.26
CA SER A 30 -0.04 -12.45 -6.38
C SER A 30 -0.08 -10.93 -6.35
N MET A 31 -0.06 -10.35 -5.14
CA MET A 31 -0.08 -8.92 -4.92
C MET A 31 0.81 -8.52 -3.74
N LEU A 32 1.48 -7.37 -3.89
CA LEU A 32 2.12 -6.63 -2.81
C LEU A 32 1.33 -5.36 -2.51
N ILE A 33 1.06 -5.13 -1.24
CA ILE A 33 0.49 -3.88 -0.73
C ILE A 33 1.65 -3.10 -0.11
N TRP A 34 1.98 -1.94 -0.67
CA TRP A 34 3.06 -1.06 -0.24
C TRP A 34 2.48 0.18 0.43
N ALA A 35 2.71 0.32 1.73
CA ALA A 35 2.15 1.39 2.54
C ALA A 35 3.26 2.20 3.19
N THR A 36 3.46 3.44 2.74
CA THR A 36 4.60 4.29 3.16
C THR A 36 4.21 5.36 4.17
N GLY A 37 2.91 5.55 4.45
CA GLY A 37 2.47 6.64 5.33
C GLY A 37 2.92 8.00 4.80
N GLU A 38 3.71 8.74 5.59
CA GLU A 38 4.33 10.05 5.22
C GLU A 38 5.83 9.92 4.88
N GLU A 39 6.32 8.73 4.54
CA GLU A 39 7.73 8.57 4.13
C GLU A 39 8.03 9.41 2.86
N SER A 40 9.18 10.09 2.89
CA SER A 40 9.60 11.14 1.94
C SER A 40 11.14 11.14 1.83
N THR A 41 11.81 12.28 1.69
CA THR A 41 13.28 12.31 1.46
C THR A 41 14.14 11.88 2.65
N ASP A 42 13.62 11.95 3.87
CA ASP A 42 14.38 11.59 5.08
C ASP A 42 14.34 10.07 5.34
N ASP A 43 13.28 9.39 4.91
CA ASP A 43 13.07 7.94 4.96
C ASP A 43 12.56 7.51 3.57
N GLU A 44 13.46 7.01 2.70
CA GLU A 44 13.19 6.72 1.27
C GLU A 44 11.92 5.87 1.08
N SER A 45 11.00 6.33 0.23
CA SER A 45 9.74 5.63 -0.07
C SER A 45 9.96 4.29 -0.78
N PHE A 46 11.00 4.22 -1.61
CA PHE A 46 11.51 3.00 -2.25
C PHE A 46 13.02 3.09 -2.47
N SER A 47 13.79 2.26 -1.78
CA SER A 47 15.23 2.13 -2.07
C SER A 47 15.47 1.56 -3.47
N THR A 48 16.65 1.84 -4.04
CA THR A 48 17.03 1.32 -5.37
C THR A 48 16.90 -0.21 -5.48
N ALA A 49 17.25 -0.96 -4.43
CA ALA A 49 17.14 -2.41 -4.43
C ALA A 49 15.67 -2.89 -4.44
N GLN A 50 14.78 -2.19 -3.71
CA GLN A 50 13.35 -2.48 -3.73
C GLN A 50 12.75 -2.17 -5.10
N GLN A 51 13.14 -1.06 -5.73
CA GLN A 51 12.68 -0.72 -7.08
C GLN A 51 13.07 -1.80 -8.10
N GLU A 52 14.31 -2.30 -8.07
CA GLU A 52 14.75 -3.40 -8.93
C GLU A 52 13.92 -4.68 -8.72
N LEU A 53 13.69 -5.08 -7.47
CA LEU A 53 12.85 -6.25 -7.15
C LEU A 53 11.40 -6.09 -7.62
N LEU A 54 10.83 -4.90 -7.45
CA LEU A 54 9.46 -4.62 -7.85
C LEU A 54 9.29 -4.56 -9.38
N ARG A 55 10.32 -4.14 -10.12
CA ARG A 55 10.35 -4.23 -11.59
C ARG A 55 10.23 -5.68 -12.05
N ASP A 56 11.06 -6.56 -11.51
CA ASP A 56 11.04 -7.98 -11.84
C ASP A 56 9.70 -8.61 -11.43
N TYR A 57 9.20 -8.28 -10.24
CA TYR A 57 7.93 -8.76 -9.73
C TYR A 57 6.73 -8.40 -10.62
N VAL A 58 6.62 -7.14 -11.04
CA VAL A 58 5.55 -6.68 -11.94
C VAL A 58 5.72 -7.28 -13.34
N ALA A 59 6.96 -7.41 -13.83
CA ALA A 59 7.24 -8.08 -15.11
C ALA A 59 6.80 -9.57 -15.11
N ASP A 60 6.87 -10.23 -13.96
CA ASP A 60 6.39 -11.60 -13.73
C ASP A 60 4.88 -11.69 -13.41
N GLY A 61 4.14 -10.61 -13.65
CA GLY A 61 2.69 -10.52 -13.50
C GLY A 61 2.22 -10.39 -12.06
N GLY A 62 3.09 -9.96 -11.15
CA GLY A 62 2.69 -9.49 -9.83
C GLY A 62 1.95 -8.16 -9.89
N THR A 63 1.07 -7.90 -8.93
CA THR A 63 0.30 -6.65 -8.85
C THR A 63 0.66 -5.83 -7.62
N LEU A 64 0.51 -4.51 -7.70
CA LEU A 64 0.83 -3.60 -6.60
C LEU A 64 -0.41 -2.82 -6.16
N TRP A 65 -0.54 -2.63 -4.85
CA TRP A 65 -1.39 -1.60 -4.25
C TRP A 65 -0.50 -0.69 -3.41
N VAL A 66 -0.22 0.50 -3.92
CA VAL A 66 0.68 1.48 -3.32
C VAL A 66 -0.13 2.65 -2.76
N SER A 67 0.19 3.10 -1.55
CA SER A 67 -0.45 4.26 -0.92
C SER A 67 0.49 4.98 0.04
N GLY A 68 0.54 6.31 -0.06
CA GLY A 68 1.31 7.17 0.82
C GLY A 68 1.20 8.64 0.40
N ALA A 69 1.60 9.52 1.29
CA ALA A 69 1.93 10.91 0.98
C ALA A 69 3.40 10.98 0.53
N GLU A 70 3.74 11.98 -0.30
CA GLU A 70 5.11 12.29 -0.74
C GLU A 70 5.90 11.22 -1.52
N ILE A 71 5.29 10.10 -1.94
CA ILE A 71 5.97 9.08 -2.75
C ILE A 71 6.54 9.69 -4.04
N LEU A 72 5.80 10.57 -4.70
CA LEU A 72 6.23 11.20 -5.95
C LEU A 72 7.09 12.45 -5.72
N TRP A 73 6.96 13.10 -4.58
CA TRP A 73 7.95 14.09 -4.17
C TRP A 73 9.33 13.45 -4.03
N ASP A 74 9.41 12.30 -3.36
CA ASP A 74 10.64 11.52 -3.20
C ASP A 74 11.15 10.98 -4.55
N LEU A 75 10.32 10.24 -5.29
CA LEU A 75 10.77 9.56 -6.52
C LEU A 75 10.90 10.46 -7.75
N ASP A 76 10.00 11.44 -7.94
CA ASP A 76 9.94 12.24 -9.16
C ASP A 76 10.65 13.58 -9.01
N GLU A 77 10.27 14.38 -8.02
CA GLU A 77 10.80 15.74 -7.86
C GLU A 77 12.20 15.77 -7.22
N LYS A 78 12.47 14.91 -6.22
CA LYS A 78 13.76 14.81 -5.54
C LYS A 78 14.62 13.65 -6.01
N GLY A 79 14.01 12.67 -6.64
CA GLY A 79 14.64 11.44 -7.07
C GLY A 79 15.59 11.61 -8.25
N SER A 80 16.35 10.55 -8.48
CA SER A 80 17.22 10.35 -9.63
C SER A 80 16.43 10.03 -10.90
N GLU A 81 17.13 9.97 -12.04
CA GLU A 81 16.51 9.52 -13.30
C GLU A 81 15.95 8.09 -13.20
N SER A 82 16.57 7.21 -12.39
CA SER A 82 16.06 5.85 -12.18
C SER A 82 14.80 5.82 -11.31
N ASP A 83 14.68 6.72 -10.34
CA ASP A 83 13.51 6.83 -9.47
C ASP A 83 12.30 7.34 -10.27
N ARG A 84 12.53 8.36 -11.10
CA ARG A 84 11.55 8.85 -12.08
C ARG A 84 11.06 7.77 -13.03
N ALA A 85 12.00 6.99 -13.57
CA ALA A 85 11.66 5.85 -14.42
C ALA A 85 10.91 4.74 -13.65
N PHE A 86 11.13 4.59 -12.34
CA PHE A 86 10.34 3.68 -11.52
C PHE A 86 8.89 4.14 -11.38
N ALA A 87 8.70 5.40 -11.00
CA ALA A 87 7.38 6.00 -10.88
C ALA A 87 6.60 5.90 -12.20
N GLU A 88 7.21 6.29 -13.33
CA GLU A 88 6.54 6.29 -14.63
C GLU A 88 6.30 4.87 -15.17
N GLU A 89 7.31 4.01 -15.19
CA GLU A 89 7.22 2.71 -15.88
C GLU A 89 6.54 1.61 -15.04
N ILE A 90 6.67 1.67 -13.71
CA ILE A 90 6.14 0.64 -12.81
C ILE A 90 4.90 1.13 -12.08
N LEU A 91 4.94 2.31 -11.45
CA LEU A 91 3.76 2.84 -10.76
C LEU A 91 2.75 3.46 -11.74
N GLY A 92 3.19 3.82 -12.94
CA GLY A 92 2.36 4.39 -14.00
C GLY A 92 1.98 5.85 -13.75
N VAL A 93 2.75 6.58 -12.95
CA VAL A 93 2.42 7.93 -12.50
C VAL A 93 3.65 8.84 -12.53
N THR A 94 3.43 10.13 -12.72
CA THR A 94 4.40 11.21 -12.44
C THR A 94 3.74 12.23 -11.51
N LEU A 95 4.54 13.08 -10.86
CA LEU A 95 4.03 14.15 -10.00
C LEU A 95 3.35 15.24 -10.86
N ASP A 96 2.14 15.65 -10.50
CA ASP A 96 1.47 16.82 -11.10
C ASP A 96 1.68 18.07 -10.21
N GLU A 97 1.23 17.98 -8.97
CA GLU A 97 1.45 18.93 -7.87
C GLU A 97 1.87 18.19 -6.59
N ASP A 98 2.85 18.77 -5.90
CA ASP A 98 3.46 18.31 -4.64
C ASP A 98 2.47 18.22 -3.46
N ASN A 99 1.42 19.03 -3.45
CA ASN A 99 0.44 19.00 -2.37
C ASN A 99 -0.96 19.35 -2.87
N ALA A 100 -1.87 18.37 -2.81
CA ALA A 100 -3.27 18.54 -3.15
C ALA A 100 -4.02 19.55 -2.25
N ASN A 101 -3.44 19.92 -1.09
CA ASN A 101 -4.06 20.71 -0.03
C ASN A 101 -5.44 20.14 0.39
N ALA A 102 -5.56 18.81 0.41
CA ALA A 102 -6.79 18.08 0.62
C ALA A 102 -6.64 17.05 1.74
N THR A 103 -7.74 16.78 2.45
CA THR A 103 -7.80 15.69 3.45
C THR A 103 -8.84 14.63 3.09
N VAL A 104 -9.47 14.77 1.91
CA VAL A 104 -10.53 13.88 1.43
C VAL A 104 -10.32 13.63 -0.05
N ALA A 105 -10.35 12.37 -0.45
CA ALA A 105 -10.50 11.95 -1.84
C ALA A 105 -11.87 11.31 -2.04
N THR A 106 -12.49 11.51 -3.20
CA THR A 106 -13.72 10.84 -3.61
C THR A 106 -13.42 9.85 -4.71
N GLY A 107 -13.89 8.61 -4.52
CA GLY A 107 -13.74 7.55 -5.48
C GLY A 107 -14.60 7.78 -6.72
N VAL A 108 -14.05 7.39 -7.86
CA VAL A 108 -14.71 7.44 -9.18
C VAL A 108 -14.51 6.09 -9.88
N GLY A 109 -15.35 5.79 -10.87
CA GLY A 109 -15.21 4.55 -11.65
C GLY A 109 -15.34 3.31 -10.76
N LEU A 110 -14.24 2.57 -10.55
CA LEU A 110 -14.21 1.38 -9.69
C LEU A 110 -14.64 1.70 -8.24
N LEU A 111 -14.29 2.88 -7.74
CA LEU A 111 -14.55 3.32 -6.37
C LEU A 111 -15.69 4.35 -6.28
N ASP A 112 -16.56 4.43 -7.31
CA ASP A 112 -17.57 5.50 -7.43
C ASP A 112 -18.39 5.71 -6.15
N GLY A 113 -18.35 6.96 -5.64
CA GLY A 113 -19.10 7.39 -4.46
C GLY A 113 -18.48 7.01 -3.11
N LEU A 114 -17.31 6.36 -3.08
CA LEU A 114 -16.58 6.12 -1.84
C LEU A 114 -15.86 7.38 -1.37
N GLU A 115 -16.15 7.84 -0.16
CA GLU A 115 -15.41 8.92 0.47
C GLU A 115 -14.21 8.35 1.25
N MET A 116 -13.02 8.86 0.95
CA MET A 116 -11.76 8.49 1.60
C MET A 116 -11.26 9.71 2.37
N ASP A 117 -11.81 9.90 3.58
CA ASP A 117 -11.40 10.97 4.50
C ASP A 117 -10.18 10.51 5.32
N PHE A 118 -9.03 11.13 5.04
CA PHE A 118 -7.75 10.91 5.71
C PHE A 118 -7.33 12.12 6.58
N GLY A 119 -8.29 12.98 6.96
CA GLY A 119 -8.11 14.02 7.98
C GLY A 119 -8.91 13.74 9.25
N THR A 120 -10.21 13.44 9.11
CA THR A 120 -11.09 13.21 10.26
C THR A 120 -10.83 11.82 10.86
N ASN A 121 -10.49 11.77 12.15
CA ASN A 121 -10.12 10.53 12.85
C ASN A 121 -8.89 9.80 12.24
N ALA A 122 -8.10 10.49 11.42
CA ALA A 122 -6.85 9.94 10.93
C ALA A 122 -5.90 9.64 12.11
N PRO A 123 -5.18 8.50 12.08
CA PRO A 123 -4.24 8.12 13.13
C PRO A 123 -3.04 9.07 13.26
N TYR A 124 -2.71 9.80 12.19
CA TYR A 124 -1.67 10.82 12.12
C TYR A 124 -2.07 11.89 11.07
N PRO A 125 -1.50 13.11 11.14
CA PRO A 125 -1.77 14.13 10.14
C PRO A 125 -1.10 13.80 8.81
N VAL A 126 -1.81 14.03 7.72
CA VAL A 126 -1.27 13.94 6.35
C VAL A 126 -0.96 15.34 5.85
N GLU A 127 0.32 15.64 5.62
CA GLU A 127 0.77 17.02 5.35
C GLU A 127 0.85 17.32 3.84
N TYR A 128 1.35 16.37 3.05
CA TYR A 128 1.65 16.56 1.62
C TYR A 128 1.13 15.40 0.75
N PRO A 129 -0.20 15.27 0.59
CA PRO A 129 -0.77 14.30 -0.35
C PRO A 129 -0.43 14.68 -1.80
N ASP A 130 0.15 13.73 -2.54
CA ASP A 130 0.55 13.91 -3.95
C ASP A 130 -0.66 13.95 -4.88
N THR A 131 -0.60 14.80 -5.91
CA THR A 131 -1.50 14.69 -7.07
C THR A 131 -0.81 13.98 -8.23
N LEU A 132 -1.56 13.11 -8.91
CA LEU A 132 -0.99 12.16 -9.88
C LEU A 132 -1.26 12.60 -11.33
N ALA A 133 -0.23 12.67 -12.15
CA ALA A 133 -0.36 12.68 -13.61
C ALA A 133 -0.18 11.24 -14.14
N SER A 134 -1.14 10.76 -14.93
CA SER A 134 -1.15 9.37 -15.40
C SER A 134 -2.10 9.13 -16.58
N GLU A 135 -1.74 8.19 -17.45
CA GLU A 135 -2.63 7.63 -18.48
C GLU A 135 -3.42 6.41 -17.98
N HIS A 136 -3.17 5.96 -16.75
CA HIS A 136 -3.96 4.90 -16.11
C HIS A 136 -5.38 5.38 -15.80
N THR A 137 -6.27 4.42 -15.50
CA THR A 137 -7.66 4.75 -15.18
C THR A 137 -7.70 5.47 -13.84
N VAL A 138 -8.23 6.70 -13.81
CA VAL A 138 -8.48 7.42 -12.56
C VAL A 138 -9.56 6.70 -11.76
N ILE A 139 -9.27 6.38 -10.49
CA ILE A 139 -10.20 5.73 -9.56
C ILE A 139 -10.48 6.56 -8.30
N ALA A 140 -9.73 7.65 -8.07
CA ALA A 140 -10.01 8.61 -7.01
C ALA A 140 -9.58 10.03 -7.42
N GLN A 141 -10.31 11.04 -6.95
CA GLN A 141 -10.01 12.44 -7.19
C GLN A 141 -10.12 13.26 -5.90
N TYR A 142 -9.29 14.28 -5.76
CA TYR A 142 -9.48 15.33 -4.76
C TYR A 142 -10.57 16.31 -5.20
N GLU A 143 -10.98 17.19 -4.29
CA GLU A 143 -11.84 18.32 -4.65
C GLU A 143 -11.19 19.15 -5.76
N GLY A 144 -11.97 19.54 -6.77
CA GLY A 144 -11.46 20.26 -7.95
C GLY A 144 -10.98 19.36 -9.09
N GLY A 145 -10.94 18.04 -8.90
CA GLY A 145 -10.73 17.05 -9.97
C GLY A 145 -9.27 16.63 -10.18
N ALA A 146 -8.35 17.07 -9.34
CA ALA A 146 -6.98 16.55 -9.32
C ALA A 146 -7.01 15.04 -9.00
N THR A 147 -6.16 14.26 -9.68
CA THR A 147 -6.13 12.81 -9.52
C THR A 147 -5.50 12.44 -8.17
N ALA A 148 -6.25 11.68 -7.37
CA ALA A 148 -5.81 11.17 -6.07
C ALA A 148 -5.42 9.68 -6.12
N GLY A 149 -5.93 8.94 -7.12
CA GLY A 149 -5.60 7.54 -7.28
C GLY A 149 -5.89 7.00 -8.67
N THR A 150 -5.07 6.05 -9.10
CA THR A 150 -5.13 5.43 -10.43
C THR A 150 -5.04 3.91 -10.36
N LEU A 151 -5.52 3.25 -11.41
CA LEU A 151 -5.41 1.80 -11.60
C LEU A 151 -5.06 1.51 -13.07
N GLY A 152 -3.97 0.78 -13.29
CA GLY A 152 -3.56 0.33 -14.61
C GLY A 152 -2.42 -0.65 -14.54
N ASN A 153 -2.33 -1.57 -15.52
CA ASN A 153 -1.23 -2.53 -15.64
C ASN A 153 -0.93 -3.35 -14.37
N GLY A 154 -1.96 -3.66 -13.56
CA GLY A 154 -1.80 -4.39 -12.31
C GLY A 154 -1.30 -3.54 -11.14
N VAL A 155 -1.30 -2.21 -11.25
CA VAL A 155 -0.88 -1.30 -10.18
C VAL A 155 -2.01 -0.34 -9.85
N ALA A 156 -2.39 -0.31 -8.57
CA ALA A 156 -3.19 0.72 -7.95
C ALA A 156 -2.29 1.65 -7.15
N MET A 157 -2.35 2.95 -7.41
CA MET A 157 -1.55 3.97 -6.73
C MET A 157 -2.47 5.03 -6.13
N PHE A 158 -2.23 5.41 -4.88
CA PHE A 158 -2.91 6.51 -4.20
C PHE A 158 -1.88 7.51 -3.67
N GLY A 159 -2.05 8.80 -3.98
CA GLY A 159 -1.24 9.91 -3.47
C GLY A 159 -1.57 10.32 -2.03
N PHE A 160 -2.25 9.45 -1.30
CA PHE A 160 -2.52 9.61 0.12
C PHE A 160 -2.42 8.26 0.83
N PRO A 161 -2.12 8.23 2.13
CA PRO A 161 -1.99 6.97 2.85
C PRO A 161 -3.37 6.32 3.07
N PHE A 162 -3.54 5.07 2.65
CA PHE A 162 -4.77 4.33 2.91
C PHE A 162 -5.00 4.12 4.41
N ASP A 163 -3.93 3.90 5.17
CA ASP A 163 -3.97 3.71 6.61
C ASP A 163 -4.28 5.00 7.38
N ALA A 164 -4.21 6.17 6.72
CA ALA A 164 -4.70 7.43 7.25
C ALA A 164 -6.23 7.60 7.15
N ILE A 165 -6.94 6.80 6.34
CA ILE A 165 -8.41 6.88 6.23
C ILE A 165 -9.05 6.57 7.59
N GLY A 166 -9.77 7.54 8.15
CA GLY A 166 -10.29 7.45 9.53
C GLY A 166 -11.51 6.52 9.69
N ASP A 167 -12.25 6.24 8.61
CA ASP A 167 -13.38 5.31 8.62
C ASP A 167 -12.96 3.90 8.22
N GLU A 168 -13.03 2.98 9.19
CA GLU A 168 -12.75 1.56 8.98
C GLU A 168 -13.65 0.90 7.93
N THR A 169 -14.88 1.40 7.76
CA THR A 169 -15.84 0.93 6.74
C THR A 169 -15.40 1.38 5.35
N ALA A 170 -14.92 2.61 5.21
CA ALA A 170 -14.39 3.11 3.95
C ALA A 170 -13.15 2.32 3.53
N GLN A 171 -12.26 2.02 4.48
CA GLN A 171 -11.11 1.12 4.26
C GLN A 171 -11.54 -0.27 3.75
N ALA A 172 -12.56 -0.88 4.37
CA ALA A 172 -13.07 -2.19 3.97
C ALA A 172 -13.69 -2.17 2.57
N ASN A 173 -14.53 -1.17 2.26
CA ASN A 173 -15.18 -1.02 0.96
C ASN A 173 -14.15 -0.79 -0.17
N LEU A 174 -13.10 -0.02 0.10
CA LEU A 174 -12.01 0.18 -0.85
C LEU A 174 -11.30 -1.14 -1.14
N ALA A 175 -10.91 -1.88 -0.09
CA ALA A 175 -10.26 -3.18 -0.25
C ALA A 175 -11.17 -4.17 -1.00
N GLU A 176 -12.47 -4.22 -0.67
CA GLU A 176 -13.46 -5.09 -1.33
C GLU A 176 -13.55 -4.82 -2.84
N ALA A 177 -13.47 -3.55 -3.26
CA ALA A 177 -13.46 -3.18 -4.66
C ALA A 177 -12.12 -3.44 -5.36
N LEU A 178 -11.01 -3.14 -4.68
CA LEU A 178 -9.67 -3.11 -5.29
C LEU A 178 -9.03 -4.49 -5.43
N LEU A 179 -9.18 -5.36 -4.42
CA LEU A 179 -8.59 -6.69 -4.40
C LEU A 179 -8.96 -7.55 -5.62
N PRO A 180 -10.26 -7.75 -5.97
CA PRO A 180 -10.62 -8.52 -7.16
C PRO A 180 -10.28 -7.81 -8.47
N ALA A 181 -10.09 -6.49 -8.47
CA ALA A 181 -9.65 -5.76 -9.65
C ALA A 181 -8.17 -6.01 -9.95
N LEU A 182 -7.33 -6.10 -8.90
CA LEU A 182 -5.90 -6.42 -9.02
C LEU A 182 -5.66 -7.92 -9.23
N VAL A 183 -6.37 -8.79 -8.49
CA VAL A 183 -6.19 -10.24 -8.55
C VAL A 183 -7.55 -10.92 -8.84
N PRO A 184 -8.04 -10.89 -10.09
CA PRO A 184 -9.38 -11.39 -10.44
C PRO A 184 -9.55 -12.90 -10.27
N ASP A 185 -8.45 -13.65 -10.38
CA ASP A 185 -8.44 -15.12 -10.25
C ASP A 185 -8.05 -15.57 -8.83
N TYR A 186 -8.30 -14.74 -7.81
CA TYR A 186 -8.00 -15.10 -6.42
C TYR A 186 -8.77 -16.33 -5.98
N VAL A 187 -8.03 -17.32 -5.49
CA VAL A 187 -8.57 -18.51 -4.84
C VAL A 187 -7.98 -18.57 -3.43
N PRO A 188 -8.80 -18.53 -2.37
CA PRO A 188 -8.31 -18.65 -1.01
C PRO A 188 -7.47 -19.94 -0.84
N PRO A 189 -6.32 -19.88 -0.15
CA PRO A 189 -5.56 -21.09 0.17
C PRO A 189 -6.41 -22.05 0.99
N ASP A 190 -6.26 -23.36 0.75
CA ASP A 190 -6.92 -24.38 1.57
C ASP A 190 -6.32 -24.31 2.99
N PRO A 191 -7.14 -24.15 4.05
CA PRO A 191 -6.66 -24.20 5.43
C PRO A 191 -5.88 -25.49 5.77
N GLU A 192 -6.12 -26.57 5.02
CA GLU A 192 -5.42 -27.84 5.18
C GLU A 192 -4.06 -27.90 4.47
N ASP A 193 -3.70 -26.93 3.63
CA ASP A 193 -2.37 -26.86 3.00
C ASP A 193 -1.31 -26.18 3.90
N ASP A 194 -1.73 -25.50 4.98
CA ASP A 194 -0.87 -24.75 5.89
C ASP A 194 -0.45 -25.55 7.16
N VAL A 195 -0.62 -26.88 7.18
CA VAL A 195 -0.25 -27.74 8.34
C VAL A 195 1.25 -27.90 8.57
N THR A 196 2.09 -27.28 7.72
CA THR A 196 3.55 -27.29 7.87
C THR A 196 4.15 -25.97 8.34
N ALA A 197 3.37 -24.88 8.43
CA ALA A 197 3.78 -23.69 9.15
C ALA A 197 3.38 -23.84 10.62
N ASP A 198 4.22 -23.32 11.52
CA ASP A 198 4.03 -23.42 12.96
C ASP A 198 2.60 -23.01 13.38
N LYS A 199 2.05 -23.65 14.42
CA LYS A 199 0.63 -23.57 14.83
C LYS A 199 0.16 -22.19 15.36
N GLU A 200 0.79 -21.10 14.96
CA GLU A 200 0.49 -19.72 15.33
C GLU A 200 -0.14 -18.90 14.18
N SER A 201 -0.13 -19.36 12.91
CA SER A 201 -0.63 -18.55 11.76
C SER A 201 -2.16 -18.49 11.64
N HIS A 202 -2.92 -19.32 12.34
CA HIS A 202 -4.35 -19.47 12.09
C HIS A 202 -5.18 -18.63 13.07
N ARG A 203 -5.57 -17.45 12.58
CA ARG A 203 -6.27 -16.37 13.29
C ARG A 203 -5.39 -15.76 14.38
N LEU A 204 -4.69 -14.69 14.03
CA LEU A 204 -4.09 -13.82 15.06
C LEU A 204 -5.22 -13.35 16.01
N PRO A 205 -5.20 -13.75 17.29
CA PRO A 205 -6.14 -13.22 18.26
C PRO A 205 -5.75 -11.77 18.51
N ARG A 206 -6.43 -10.81 17.87
CA ARG A 206 -6.37 -9.37 18.14
C ARG A 206 -5.00 -8.94 18.67
N LEU A 207 -3.97 -8.97 17.81
CA LEU A 207 -2.60 -8.64 18.17
C LEU A 207 -2.62 -7.26 18.84
N LEU A 208 -2.49 -7.22 20.16
CA LEU A 208 -2.34 -5.97 20.88
C LEU A 208 -0.97 -5.44 20.49
N LEU A 209 -0.92 -4.14 20.18
CA LEU A 209 0.27 -3.33 19.83
C LEU A 209 1.49 -3.49 20.78
N ARG A 210 1.40 -4.33 21.83
CA ARG A 210 2.39 -4.57 22.87
C ARG A 210 3.33 -5.74 22.60
N ASP A 211 3.05 -6.58 21.61
CA ASP A 211 3.87 -7.79 21.36
C ASP A 211 5.03 -7.57 20.38
N LEU A 212 5.21 -6.34 19.87
CA LEU A 212 6.46 -5.91 19.24
C LEU A 212 7.55 -5.80 20.32
N LYS A 213 8.36 -6.85 20.48
CA LYS A 213 9.56 -6.82 21.33
C LYS A 213 10.60 -5.86 20.75
N GLY A 214 10.55 -4.62 21.23
CA GLY A 214 11.50 -3.54 20.94
C GLY A 214 11.20 -2.24 21.68
N CYS A 215 9.96 -2.01 22.13
CA CYS A 215 9.59 -0.80 22.87
C CYS A 215 10.19 -0.77 24.28
N ASN A 216 11.39 -0.20 24.39
CA ASN A 216 11.92 0.26 25.65
C ASN A 216 11.09 1.49 26.07
N THR A 217 10.28 1.34 27.12
CA THR A 217 9.48 2.43 27.68
C THR A 217 10.39 3.43 28.39
N SER A 218 10.86 4.44 27.67
CA SER A 218 11.52 5.62 28.27
C SER A 218 10.87 6.89 27.72
N PRO A 219 10.51 7.87 28.57
CA PRO A 219 9.83 9.07 28.12
C PRO A 219 10.86 10.08 27.62
N MET A 220 11.00 10.25 26.31
CA MET A 220 11.74 11.36 25.67
C MET A 220 10.99 11.81 24.40
N PRO A 221 11.21 13.06 23.95
CA PRO A 221 10.19 13.89 23.34
C PRO A 221 9.93 13.52 21.87
N VAL A 222 8.71 13.86 21.44
CA VAL A 222 8.20 13.84 20.06
C VAL A 222 9.19 14.44 19.05
N GLU A 223 9.94 13.59 18.39
CA GLU A 223 10.65 13.79 17.11
C GLU A 223 10.98 12.39 16.59
N GLY A 224 10.36 12.01 15.46
CA GLY A 224 10.44 10.67 14.87
C GLY A 224 9.15 9.85 15.09
N CYS A 225 8.13 10.10 14.27
CA CYS A 225 6.99 9.20 14.16
C CYS A 225 7.50 7.95 13.42
N LEU A 226 7.74 6.86 14.16
CA LEU A 226 8.04 5.54 13.58
C LEU A 226 6.85 5.10 12.73
N ILE A 227 6.87 5.42 11.44
CA ILE A 227 6.02 4.84 10.41
C ILE A 227 6.86 3.71 9.83
N PHE A 228 6.44 2.46 10.06
CA PHE A 228 7.07 1.31 9.42
C PHE A 228 6.33 1.09 8.12
N SER A 229 7.05 1.20 7.00
CA SER A 229 6.57 0.71 5.72
C SER A 229 6.09 -0.74 5.86
N LEU A 230 4.79 -0.96 5.68
CA LEU A 230 4.14 -2.26 5.93
C LEU A 230 3.82 -2.92 4.60
N LEU A 231 4.46 -4.06 4.36
CA LEU A 231 4.16 -4.94 3.24
C LEU A 231 3.04 -5.90 3.65
N ALA A 232 1.90 -5.89 2.96
CA ALA A 232 0.92 -6.98 3.04
C ALA A 232 0.91 -7.78 1.73
N LEU A 233 0.87 -9.11 1.86
CA LEU A 233 1.30 -10.05 0.84
C LEU A 233 0.18 -11.06 0.56
N VAL A 234 -0.45 -11.03 -0.62
CA VAL A 234 -1.51 -12.00 -0.97
C VAL A 234 -0.89 -13.19 -1.69
N ARG A 235 -0.96 -14.40 -1.12
CA ARG A 235 -0.29 -15.59 -1.69
C ARG A 235 -0.87 -16.03 -3.05
N ARG A 236 0.02 -16.49 -3.94
CA ARG A 236 -0.28 -17.33 -5.11
C ARG A 236 -0.55 -18.76 -4.65
N GLN A 237 -1.45 -19.47 -5.33
CA GLN A 237 -1.55 -20.92 -5.13
C GLN A 237 -0.28 -21.62 -5.63
N ARG A 238 0.22 -22.59 -4.86
CA ARG A 238 1.13 -23.60 -5.40
C ARG A 238 0.33 -24.48 -6.36
N ARG A 239 0.61 -24.41 -7.66
CA ARG A 239 0.16 -25.46 -8.58
C ARG A 239 0.86 -26.76 -8.17
N ILE A 240 0.13 -27.66 -7.53
CA ILE A 240 0.59 -29.04 -7.39
C ILE A 240 0.70 -29.61 -8.82
N PRO A 241 1.86 -30.12 -9.24
CA PRO A 241 2.07 -30.63 -10.59
C PRO A 241 1.20 -31.86 -10.93
#